data_AF-A0A7W7SZ35-F1
#
_entry.id   AF-A0A7W7SZ35-F1
#
_cell.length_a   1.000
_cell.length_b   1.000
_cell.length_c   1.000
_cell.angle_alpha   90.00
_cell.angle_beta   90.00
_cell.angle_gamma   90.00
#
_symmetry.space_group_name_H-M   'P 1'
#
loop_
_entity.id
_entity.type
_entity.pdbx_description
1 polymer ?
#
loop_
_entity_poly.entity_id
_entity_poly.type
_entity_poly.pdbx_seq_one_letter_code
_entity_poly.pdbx_strand_id
1 'polypeptide(L)'
;MTNTEWAPESPAQRIDRNYHEILQEMRVAQTGVQLLLAFLLTLAFTPRFPLLTAFQLQVYVASLVLGACSTALLIAPAPFHRLVFRRRLKNELVRASSRLLLAGLVLLKLALAAALLLILDFVLGRAPAVTVTAMLLAWFCFWWYVVPLRYRSRSPRVAYGFPGDVRPRAHSEFRQHV
;
A
#
# COMPACT_ATOMS: atom_id res chain seq x y z
N MET A 1 -40.57 -1.63 17.18
CA MET A 1 -39.38 -2.37 16.74
C MET A 1 -39.08 -1.95 15.32
N THR A 2 -38.08 -1.10 15.12
CA THR A 2 -37.76 -0.44 13.84
C THR A 2 -37.08 -1.42 12.89
N ASN A 3 -37.80 -1.81 11.83
CA ASN A 3 -37.22 -2.45 10.65
C ASN A 3 -36.35 -1.43 9.93
N THR A 4 -35.04 -1.38 10.22
CA THR A 4 -34.10 -0.66 9.37
C THR A 4 -33.80 -1.50 8.15
N GLU A 5 -34.27 -0.98 7.02
CA GLU A 5 -34.10 -1.44 5.65
C GLU A 5 -32.66 -1.91 5.37
N TRP A 6 -32.53 -3.18 4.99
CA TRP A 6 -31.38 -3.69 4.27
C TRP A 6 -31.42 -3.14 2.83
N ALA A 7 -31.23 -1.84 2.67
CA ALA A 7 -30.95 -1.29 1.35
C ALA A 7 -29.63 -1.91 0.86
N PRO A 8 -29.62 -2.60 -0.30
CA PRO A 8 -28.38 -3.18 -0.83
C PRO A 8 -27.35 -2.07 -1.03
N GLU A 9 -26.17 -2.26 -0.47
CA GLU A 9 -25.06 -1.30 -0.53
C GLU A 9 -24.81 -0.83 -1.97
N SER A 10 -24.84 0.49 -2.20
CA SER A 10 -24.56 1.03 -3.53
C SER A 10 -23.09 0.77 -3.94
N PRO A 11 -22.79 0.63 -5.25
CA PRO A 11 -21.41 0.45 -5.72
C PRO A 11 -20.44 1.53 -5.23
N ALA A 12 -20.94 2.75 -5.00
CA ALA A 12 -20.17 3.86 -4.45
C ALA A 12 -19.78 3.65 -2.98
N GLN A 13 -20.72 3.20 -2.13
CA GLN A 13 -20.45 2.92 -0.72
C GLN A 13 -19.44 1.77 -0.55
N ARG A 14 -19.52 0.76 -1.43
CA ARG A 14 -18.60 -0.38 -1.42
C ARG A 14 -17.15 0.02 -1.75
N ILE A 15 -16.94 0.95 -2.68
CA ILE A 15 -15.62 1.50 -3.01
C ILE A 15 -15.06 2.31 -1.83
N ASP A 16 -15.88 3.13 -1.18
CA ASP A 16 -15.45 3.95 -0.04
C ASP A 16 -15.07 3.08 1.17
N ARG A 17 -15.81 1.99 1.44
CA ARG A 17 -15.44 1.00 2.48
C ARG A 17 -14.11 0.32 2.16
N ASN A 18 -13.97 -0.27 0.96
CA ASN A 18 -12.73 -0.94 0.55
C ASN A 18 -11.54 0.04 0.60
N TYR A 19 -11.76 1.31 0.28
CA TYR A 19 -10.72 2.35 0.39
C TYR A 19 -10.32 2.59 1.85
N HIS A 20 -11.28 2.66 2.79
CA HIS A 20 -10.98 2.78 4.21
C HIS A 20 -10.24 1.57 4.78
N GLU A 21 -10.58 0.35 4.36
CA GLU A 21 -9.85 -0.86 4.72
C GLU A 21 -8.39 -0.79 4.25
N ILE A 22 -8.14 -0.42 2.99
CA ILE A 22 -6.78 -0.21 2.46
C ILE A 22 -6.03 0.86 3.25
N LEU A 23 -6.68 1.97 3.61
CA LEU A 23 -6.06 3.01 4.44
C LEU A 23 -5.72 2.51 5.85
N GLN A 24 -6.51 1.60 6.43
CA GLN A 24 -6.21 1.02 7.74
C GLN A 24 -5.03 0.05 7.68
N GLU A 25 -4.97 -0.83 6.67
CA GLU A 25 -3.82 -1.70 6.44
C GLU A 25 -2.54 -0.89 6.24
N MET A 26 -2.66 0.21 5.51
CA MET A 26 -1.58 1.10 5.16
C MET A 26 -1.06 1.93 6.35
N ARG A 27 -1.84 2.10 7.42
CA ARG A 27 -1.35 2.69 8.69
C ARG A 27 -0.24 1.87 9.33
N VAL A 28 -0.21 0.56 9.13
CA VAL A 28 0.87 -0.31 9.65
C VAL A 28 2.21 0.05 9.00
N ALA A 29 2.21 0.32 7.70
CA ALA A 29 3.42 0.79 7.01
C ALA A 29 3.79 2.22 7.44
N GLN A 30 2.79 3.06 7.68
CA GLN A 30 3.00 4.43 8.13
C GLN A 30 3.68 4.49 9.51
N THR A 31 3.26 3.66 10.47
CA THR A 31 3.93 3.60 11.78
C THR A 31 5.36 3.09 11.65
N GLY A 32 5.61 2.12 10.75
CA GLY A 32 6.96 1.64 10.45
C GLY A 32 7.91 2.73 9.94
N VAL A 33 7.47 3.55 8.97
CA VAL A 33 8.32 4.64 8.44
C VAL A 33 8.55 5.75 9.47
N GLN A 34 7.56 6.05 10.31
CA GLN A 34 7.71 7.05 11.37
C GLN A 34 8.75 6.63 12.41
N LEU A 35 8.70 5.35 12.82
CA LEU A 35 9.67 4.79 13.75
C LEU A 35 11.09 4.83 13.16
N LEU A 36 11.24 4.44 11.90
CA LEU A 36 12.51 4.50 11.18
C LEU A 36 13.07 5.93 11.15
N LEU A 37 12.26 6.90 10.74
CA LEU A 37 12.67 8.31 10.67
C LEU A 37 13.05 8.85 12.04
N ALA A 38 12.29 8.53 13.09
CA ALA A 38 12.61 8.93 14.45
C ALA A 38 13.99 8.40 14.87
N PHE A 39 14.27 7.11 14.64
CA PHE A 39 15.57 6.53 14.96
C PHE A 39 16.72 7.17 14.17
N LEU A 40 16.53 7.42 12.87
CA LEU A 40 17.54 8.09 12.05
C LEU A 40 17.80 9.51 12.55
N LEU A 41 16.75 10.29 12.84
CA LEU A 41 16.89 11.63 13.40
C LEU A 41 17.61 11.61 14.75
N THR A 42 17.28 10.66 15.64
CA THR A 42 18.00 10.50 16.91
C THR A 42 19.47 10.18 16.68
N LEU A 43 19.80 9.31 15.72
CA LEU A 43 21.18 8.93 15.40
C LEU A 43 22.06 10.16 15.09
N ALA A 44 21.53 11.17 14.38
CA ALA A 44 22.25 12.40 14.04
C ALA A 44 22.75 13.21 15.23
N PHE A 45 22.06 13.11 16.37
CA PHE A 45 22.42 13.84 17.60
C PHE A 45 23.22 12.99 18.59
N THR A 46 23.56 11.74 18.22
CA THR A 46 24.38 10.89 19.09
C THR A 46 25.86 11.28 19.03
N PRO A 47 26.63 11.14 20.12
CA PRO A 47 28.07 11.41 20.13
C PRO A 47 28.88 10.56 19.13
N ARG A 48 28.31 9.45 18.64
CA ARG A 48 28.94 8.55 17.67
C ARG A 48 28.70 8.97 16.22
N PHE A 49 27.79 9.90 15.96
CA PHE A 49 27.49 10.36 14.59
C PHE A 49 28.72 10.92 13.86
N PRO A 50 29.61 11.71 14.50
CA PRO A 50 30.84 12.17 13.84
C PRO A 50 31.86 11.05 13.52
N LEU A 51 31.67 9.84 14.07
CA LEU A 51 32.53 8.68 13.78
C LEU A 51 32.11 7.93 12.52
N LEU A 52 30.99 8.31 11.90
CA LEU A 52 30.54 7.67 10.66
C LEU A 52 31.53 7.90 9.54
N THR A 53 31.87 6.83 8.82
CA THR A 53 32.64 6.94 7.59
C THR A 53 31.86 7.69 6.52
N ALA A 54 32.53 8.23 5.50
CA ALA A 54 31.86 8.92 4.39
C ALA A 54 30.77 8.05 3.72
N PHE A 55 31.01 6.75 3.57
CA PHE A 55 30.03 5.80 3.05
C PHE A 55 28.80 5.68 3.98
N GLN A 56 29.02 5.49 5.27
CA GLN A 56 27.93 5.40 6.25
C GLN A 56 27.10 6.68 6.29
N LEU A 57 27.73 7.85 6.21
CA LEU A 57 27.03 9.13 6.13
C LEU A 57 26.16 9.22 4.87
N GLN A 58 26.65 8.79 3.71
CA GLN A 58 25.86 8.75 2.47
C GLN A 58 24.66 7.81 2.58
N VAL A 59 24.87 6.61 3.12
CA VAL A 59 23.78 5.62 3.33
C VAL A 59 22.76 6.15 4.34
N TYR A 60 23.20 6.83 5.39
CA TYR A 60 22.34 7.51 6.35
C TYR A 60 21.46 8.57 5.68
N VAL A 61 22.05 9.48 4.92
CA VAL A 61 21.30 10.54 4.20
C VAL A 61 20.33 9.94 3.19
N ALA A 62 20.76 8.93 2.43
CA ALA A 62 19.89 8.22 1.49
C ALA A 62 18.69 7.58 2.20
N SER A 63 18.92 6.89 3.32
CA SER A 63 17.86 6.29 4.13
C SER A 63 16.86 7.34 4.63
N LEU A 64 17.35 8.48 5.13
CA LEU A 64 16.53 9.58 5.64
C LEU A 64 15.65 10.19 4.54
N VAL A 65 16.21 10.47 3.36
CA VAL A 65 15.48 11.03 2.21
C VAL A 65 14.44 10.02 1.69
N LEU A 66 14.81 8.75 1.55
CA LEU A 66 13.88 7.69 1.13
C LEU A 66 12.71 7.55 2.12
N GLY A 67 12.98 7.58 3.43
CA GLY A 67 11.96 7.54 4.47
C GLY A 67 11.03 8.76 4.43
N ALA A 68 11.57 9.96 4.21
CA ALA A 68 10.80 11.19 4.10
C ALA A 68 9.88 11.16 2.86
N CYS A 69 10.42 10.78 1.69
CA CYS A 69 9.64 10.62 0.47
C CYS A 69 8.56 9.53 0.60
N SER A 70 8.91 8.39 1.22
CA SER A 70 7.94 7.34 1.56
C SER A 70 6.80 7.89 2.39
N THR A 71 7.11 8.63 3.46
CA THR A 71 6.11 9.26 4.35
C THR A 71 5.20 10.21 3.58
N ALA A 72 5.75 11.06 2.70
CA ALA A 72 4.96 11.97 1.88
C ALA A 72 3.99 11.23 0.96
N LEU A 73 4.45 10.18 0.26
CA LEU A 73 3.61 9.38 -0.64
C LEU A 73 2.55 8.56 0.11
N LEU A 74 2.88 8.08 1.30
CA LEU A 74 1.97 7.34 2.16
C LEU A 74 0.85 8.25 2.71
N ILE A 75 1.17 9.48 3.11
CA ILE A 75 0.17 10.43 3.63
C ILE A 75 -0.72 11.02 2.50
N ALA A 76 -0.19 11.15 1.29
CA ALA A 76 -0.83 11.83 0.16
C ALA A 76 -2.29 11.42 -0.16
N PRO A 77 -2.73 10.13 -0.11
CA PRO A 77 -4.08 9.73 -0.47
C PRO A 77 -5.19 10.32 0.41
N ALA A 78 -4.90 10.59 1.68
CA ALA A 78 -5.89 11.12 2.62
C ALA A 78 -6.42 12.52 2.24
N PRO A 79 -5.56 13.53 1.96
CA PRO A 79 -6.01 14.81 1.44
C PRO A 79 -6.48 14.72 -0.02
N PHE A 80 -5.86 13.87 -0.85
CA PHE A 80 -6.22 13.74 -2.27
C PHE A 80 -7.69 13.32 -2.45
N HIS A 81 -8.17 12.42 -1.58
CA HIS A 81 -9.59 12.09 -1.51
C HIS A 81 -10.45 13.30 -1.13
N ARG A 82 -10.10 14.04 -0.07
CA ARG A 82 -10.88 15.20 0.40
C ARG A 82 -10.98 16.33 -0.63
N LEU A 83 -9.93 16.55 -1.43
CA LEU A 83 -9.86 17.64 -2.42
C LEU A 83 -10.53 17.28 -3.76
N VAL A 84 -10.42 16.04 -4.22
CA VAL A 84 -10.85 15.64 -5.59
C VAL A 84 -12.27 15.04 -5.62
N PHE A 85 -12.83 14.60 -4.48
CA PHE A 85 -14.18 14.01 -4.44
C PHE A 85 -15.29 14.93 -4.98
N ARG A 86 -15.06 16.25 -5.01
CA ARG A 86 -16.01 17.23 -5.58
C ARG A 86 -16.19 17.14 -7.10
N ARG A 87 -15.33 16.40 -7.84
CA ARG A 87 -15.34 16.38 -9.32
C ARG A 87 -15.83 15.08 -9.99
N ARG A 88 -16.51 14.17 -9.29
CA ARG A 88 -17.12 12.92 -9.85
C ARG A 88 -16.17 11.93 -10.57
N LEU A 89 -14.85 12.15 -10.54
CA LEU A 89 -13.83 11.28 -11.16
C LEU A 89 -13.36 10.16 -10.19
N LYS A 90 -14.28 9.30 -9.74
CA LYS A 90 -14.01 8.28 -8.71
C LYS A 90 -12.98 7.22 -9.12
N ASN A 91 -12.95 6.82 -10.40
CA ASN A 91 -12.08 5.72 -10.85
C ASN A 91 -10.61 6.11 -11.04
N GLU A 92 -10.34 7.33 -11.53
CA GLU A 92 -8.97 7.89 -11.65
C GLU A 92 -8.35 8.09 -10.27
N LEU A 93 -9.15 8.56 -9.30
CA LEU A 93 -8.72 8.83 -7.94
C LEU A 93 -8.18 7.58 -7.23
N VAL A 94 -8.92 6.47 -7.31
CA VAL A 94 -8.50 5.20 -6.68
C VAL A 94 -7.20 4.69 -7.29
N ARG A 95 -7.05 4.76 -8.63
CA ARG A 95 -5.81 4.33 -9.31
C ARG A 95 -4.61 5.19 -8.92
N ALA A 96 -4.78 6.51 -8.84
CA ALA A 96 -3.73 7.43 -8.43
C ALA A 96 -3.31 7.16 -6.97
N SER A 97 -4.27 7.05 -6.06
CA SER A 97 -4.01 6.70 -4.65
C SER A 97 -3.29 5.36 -4.51
N SER A 98 -3.71 4.32 -5.22
CA SER A 98 -3.01 3.02 -5.19
C SER A 98 -1.57 3.12 -5.71
N ARG A 99 -1.29 3.92 -6.74
CA ARG A 99 0.08 4.12 -7.24
C ARG A 99 0.95 4.86 -6.22
N LEU A 100 0.43 5.89 -5.57
CA LEU A 100 1.13 6.63 -4.51
C LEU A 100 1.46 5.70 -3.34
N LEU A 101 0.50 4.87 -2.91
CA LEU A 101 0.71 3.90 -1.84
C LEU A 101 1.79 2.87 -2.20
N LEU A 102 1.70 2.28 -3.39
CA LEU A 102 2.71 1.31 -3.84
C LEU A 102 4.10 1.93 -3.94
N ALA A 103 4.20 3.14 -4.49
CA ALA A 103 5.46 3.87 -4.57
C ALA A 103 6.02 4.19 -3.17
N GLY A 104 5.17 4.64 -2.25
CA GLY A 104 5.54 4.86 -0.85
C GLY A 104 6.08 3.59 -0.18
N LEU A 105 5.41 2.46 -0.34
CA LEU A 105 5.86 1.17 0.20
C LEU A 105 7.20 0.70 -0.39
N VAL A 106 7.46 0.98 -1.67
CA VAL A 106 8.76 0.69 -2.29
C VAL A 106 9.86 1.55 -1.67
N LEU A 107 9.62 2.86 -1.51
CA LEU A 107 10.58 3.76 -0.86
C LEU A 107 10.83 3.36 0.60
N LEU A 108 9.79 2.94 1.35
CA LEU A 108 9.93 2.42 2.71
C LEU A 108 10.89 1.23 2.77
N LYS A 109 10.72 0.24 1.88
CA LYS A 109 11.61 -0.92 1.82
C LYS A 109 13.06 -0.52 1.57
N LEU A 110 13.29 0.40 0.64
CA LEU A 110 14.63 0.90 0.34
C LEU A 110 15.23 1.67 1.53
N ALA A 111 14.43 2.48 2.23
CA ALA A 111 14.86 3.20 3.41
C ALA A 111 15.27 2.26 4.54
N LEU A 112 14.46 1.22 4.82
CA LEU A 112 14.75 0.18 5.80
C LEU A 112 16.02 -0.59 5.45
N ALA A 113 16.19 -0.96 4.17
CA ALA A 113 17.38 -1.66 3.72
C ALA A 113 18.65 -0.80 3.85
N ALA A 114 18.57 0.48 3.51
CA ALA A 114 19.67 1.42 3.70
C ALA A 114 20.01 1.61 5.19
N ALA A 115 19.01 1.75 6.06
CA ALA A 115 19.25 1.85 7.50
C ALA A 115 19.85 0.56 8.08
N LEU A 116 19.41 -0.61 7.61
CA LEU A 116 19.97 -1.89 8.01
C LEU A 116 21.43 -2.03 7.54
N LEU A 117 21.71 -1.66 6.29
CA LEU A 117 23.08 -1.62 5.77
C LEU A 117 23.96 -0.71 6.61
N LEU A 118 23.46 0.48 6.97
CA LEU A 118 24.18 1.44 7.82
C LEU A 118 24.57 0.82 9.16
N ILE A 119 23.60 0.26 9.89
CA ILE A 119 23.88 -0.28 11.23
C ILE A 119 24.78 -1.52 11.16
N LEU A 120 24.59 -2.39 10.17
CA LEU A 120 25.45 -3.56 10.00
C LEU A 120 26.87 -3.19 9.55
N ASP A 121 27.03 -2.22 8.66
CA ASP A 121 28.37 -1.75 8.23
C ASP A 121 29.10 -1.10 9.41
N PHE A 122 28.37 -0.39 10.28
CA PHE A 122 28.92 0.20 11.49
C PHE A 122 29.36 -0.85 12.53
N VAL A 123 28.61 -1.95 12.70
CA VAL A 123 28.87 -2.96 13.75
C VAL A 123 29.77 -4.11 13.28
N LEU A 124 29.57 -4.60 12.06
CA LEU A 124 30.21 -5.82 11.54
C LEU A 124 31.21 -5.55 10.40
N GLY A 125 31.24 -4.32 9.86
CA GLY A 125 31.98 -3.97 8.66
C GLY A 125 31.25 -4.32 7.36
N ARG A 126 31.84 -3.91 6.23
CA ARG A 126 31.13 -3.82 4.94
C ARG A 126 30.69 -5.15 4.33
N ALA A 127 31.58 -6.14 4.28
CA ALA A 127 31.30 -7.41 3.62
C ALA A 127 30.10 -8.17 4.23
N PRO A 128 30.03 -8.40 5.57
CA PRO A 128 28.87 -9.04 6.17
C PRO A 128 27.61 -8.17 6.06
N ALA A 129 27.74 -6.85 6.18
CA ALA A 129 26.62 -5.92 6.07
C ALA A 129 25.93 -5.98 4.70
N VAL A 130 26.71 -5.94 3.61
CA VAL A 130 26.18 -6.06 2.24
C VAL A 130 25.51 -7.42 2.04
N THR A 131 26.12 -8.50 2.52
CA THR A 131 25.59 -9.86 2.35
C THR A 131 24.23 -10.02 3.02
N VAL A 132 24.13 -9.65 4.30
CA VAL A 132 22.89 -9.77 5.07
C VAL A 132 21.80 -8.85 4.52
N THR A 133 22.13 -7.60 4.22
CA THR A 133 21.15 -6.67 3.62
C THR A 133 20.67 -7.16 2.26
N ALA A 134 21.55 -7.69 1.40
CA ALA A 134 21.17 -8.23 0.10
C ALA A 134 20.25 -9.46 0.22
N MET A 135 20.56 -10.39 1.14
CA MET A 135 19.70 -11.55 1.42
C MET A 135 18.31 -11.12 1.90
N LEU A 136 18.24 -10.13 2.78
CA LEU A 136 16.99 -9.62 3.32
C LEU A 136 16.18 -8.86 2.25
N LEU A 137 16.85 -8.11 1.38
CA LEU A 137 16.21 -7.47 0.22
C LEU A 137 15.65 -8.51 -0.75
N ALA A 138 16.41 -9.57 -1.03
CA ALA A 138 15.98 -10.66 -1.89
C ALA A 138 14.77 -11.39 -1.29
N TRP A 139 14.77 -11.63 0.02
CA TRP A 139 13.63 -12.19 0.74
C TRP A 139 12.39 -11.30 0.60
N PHE A 140 12.50 -10.00 0.85
CA PHE A 140 11.39 -9.07 0.66
C PHE A 140 10.90 -9.03 -0.80
N CYS A 141 11.82 -8.98 -1.77
CA CYS A 141 11.46 -9.00 -3.19
C CYS A 141 10.76 -10.31 -3.57
N PHE A 142 11.19 -11.44 -3.03
CA PHE A 142 10.54 -12.73 -3.25
C PHE A 142 9.07 -12.66 -2.80
N TRP A 143 8.80 -12.30 -1.55
CA TRP A 143 7.44 -12.22 -1.03
C TRP A 143 6.60 -11.14 -1.73
N TRP A 144 7.21 -10.02 -2.10
CA TRP A 144 6.49 -8.89 -2.69
C TRP A 144 6.23 -9.02 -4.19
N TYR A 145 7.08 -9.74 -4.94
CA TYR A 145 6.89 -9.87 -6.39
C TYR A 145 6.39 -11.25 -6.78
N VAL A 146 6.90 -12.33 -6.19
CA VAL A 146 6.53 -13.70 -6.58
C VAL A 146 5.09 -14.01 -6.20
N VAL A 147 4.63 -13.59 -5.01
CA VAL A 147 3.26 -13.85 -4.54
C VAL A 147 2.21 -13.13 -5.40
N PRO A 148 2.27 -11.79 -5.61
CA PRO A 148 1.27 -11.12 -6.41
C PRO A 148 1.33 -11.48 -7.91
N LEU A 149 2.50 -11.80 -8.47
CA LEU A 149 2.58 -12.30 -9.85
C LEU A 149 1.88 -13.66 -10.01
N ARG A 150 1.97 -14.53 -9.00
CA ARG A 150 1.23 -15.81 -8.98
C ARG A 150 -0.29 -15.60 -8.84
N TYR A 151 -0.73 -14.62 -8.06
CA TYR A 151 -2.16 -14.32 -7.89
C TYR A 151 -2.77 -13.60 -9.10
N ARG A 152 -2.04 -12.67 -9.73
CA ARG A 152 -2.46 -12.01 -10.99
C ARG A 152 -2.66 -13.01 -12.13
N SER A 153 -1.92 -14.12 -12.13
CA SER A 153 -2.04 -15.18 -13.13
C SER A 153 -3.22 -16.14 -12.87
N ARG A 154 -3.87 -16.04 -11.70
CA ARG A 154 -4.97 -16.92 -11.24
C ARG A 154 -6.31 -16.20 -11.11
N SER A 155 -6.52 -15.06 -11.75
CA SER A 155 -7.84 -14.45 -11.82
C SER A 155 -8.56 -14.95 -13.09
N PRO A 156 -9.41 -16.00 -13.03
CA PRO A 156 -10.46 -16.16 -14.01
C PRO A 156 -11.21 -14.84 -14.07
N ARG A 157 -11.45 -14.32 -15.28
CA ARG A 157 -12.44 -13.27 -15.48
C ARG A 157 -13.74 -13.81 -14.91
N VAL A 158 -14.11 -13.38 -13.70
CA VAL A 158 -15.47 -13.61 -13.20
C VAL A 158 -16.34 -12.80 -14.15
N ALA A 159 -16.92 -13.49 -15.13
CA ALA A 159 -18.00 -12.96 -15.92
C ALA A 159 -19.07 -12.58 -14.92
N TYR A 160 -19.21 -11.29 -14.65
CA TYR A 160 -20.38 -10.75 -13.97
C TYR A 160 -21.57 -11.08 -14.87
N GLY A 161 -22.19 -12.25 -14.64
CA GLY A 161 -23.54 -12.50 -15.09
C GLY A 161 -24.40 -11.47 -14.38
N PHE A 162 -24.79 -10.41 -15.09
CA PHE A 162 -25.81 -9.49 -14.63
C PHE A 162 -27.05 -10.33 -14.30
N PRO A 163 -27.60 -10.28 -13.07
CA PRO A 163 -28.91 -10.83 -12.76
C PRO A 163 -29.94 -9.94 -13.47
N GLY A 164 -30.11 -10.18 -14.77
CA GLY A 164 -30.91 -9.38 -15.69
C GLY A 164 -31.46 -10.19 -16.86
N ASP A 165 -30.94 -11.40 -17.10
CA ASP A 165 -31.59 -12.39 -17.98
C ASP A 165 -32.80 -13.05 -17.27
N VAL A 166 -33.65 -12.22 -16.66
CA VAL A 166 -35.06 -12.59 -16.51
C VAL A 166 -35.65 -12.42 -17.90
N ARG A 167 -35.64 -13.49 -18.68
CA ARG A 167 -36.47 -13.58 -19.90
C ARG A 167 -37.86 -13.08 -19.54
N PRO A 168 -38.48 -12.19 -20.33
CA PRO A 168 -39.89 -11.89 -20.16
C PRO A 168 -40.63 -13.23 -20.22
N ARG A 169 -41.25 -13.64 -19.11
CA ARG A 169 -42.25 -14.72 -19.16
C ARG A 169 -43.37 -14.17 -20.02
N ALA A 170 -43.41 -14.61 -21.28
CA ALA A 170 -44.54 -14.37 -22.15
C ALA A 170 -45.79 -14.88 -21.43
N HIS A 171 -46.69 -13.95 -21.15
CA HIS A 171 -48.06 -14.23 -20.76
C HIS A 171 -48.71 -15.02 -21.89
N SER A 172 -49.03 -16.29 -21.66
CA SER A 172 -49.91 -17.05 -22.55
C SER A 172 -50.66 -18.16 -21.83
N GLU A 173 -51.33 -17.87 -20.71
CA GLU A 173 -52.44 -18.70 -20.23
C GLU A 173 -53.58 -17.80 -19.76
N PHE A 174 -54.27 -17.24 -20.74
CA PHE A 174 -55.62 -16.69 -20.61
C PHE A 174 -56.51 -17.44 -21.59
N ARG A 175 -56.76 -18.73 -21.32
CA ARG A 175 -57.91 -19.47 -21.86
C ARG A 175 -58.03 -20.84 -21.19
N GLN A 176 -59.28 -21.22 -20.88
CA GLN A 176 -59.74 -22.43 -20.17
C GLN A 176 -59.68 -22.22 -18.64
N HIS A 177 -60.78 -21.93 -17.95
CA HIS A 177 -61.99 -22.73 -17.89
C HIS A 177 -63.29 -21.88 -17.88
N VAL A 178 -64.19 -22.29 -18.77
CA VAL A 178 -65.65 -22.24 -18.58
C VAL A 178 -66.04 -23.42 -17.70
#